data_AF-A0A943X8A1-F1
#
_entry.id   AF-A0A943X8A1-F1
#
_cell.length_a   1.000
_cell.length_b   1.000
_cell.length_c   1.000
_cell.angle_alpha   90.00
_cell.angle_beta   90.00
_cell.angle_gamma   90.00
#
_symmetry.space_group_name_H-M   'P 1'
#
loop_
_entity.id
_entity.type
_entity.pdbx_description
1 polymer ?
#
loop_
_entity_poly.entity_id
_entity_poly.type
_entity_poly.pdbx_seq_one_letter_code
_entity_poly.pdbx_strand_id
1 'polypeptide(L)'
;MDELECRSFFDRIRLFNFMAKDIVAFAAQKYGPEFFDYVDMNCGAMPDGEYEKVIDQGAPMQFLELYSGMVMKRLELASEKIMELGEGFDSVLKKYFFNEGKNFGIKKPESIGEAYGLVKTCALDSFSTKDEISLQNEKAMVWNKKSVAFPLYWTIVMASLMAGIFESSPVEFSVSENLEFCLKLKS
;
A
#
# COMPACT_ATOMS: atom_id res chain seq x y z
N MET A 1 -3.62 -9.25 22.58
CA MET A 1 -3.61 -8.56 21.28
C MET A 1 -4.52 -7.38 21.45
N ASP A 2 -3.96 -6.18 21.33
CA ASP A 2 -4.64 -4.95 21.75
C ASP A 2 -5.75 -4.59 20.74
N GLU A 3 -6.88 -4.08 21.23
CA GLU A 3 -8.00 -3.61 20.39
C GLU A 3 -7.54 -2.57 19.34
N LEU A 4 -6.45 -1.86 19.65
CA LEU A 4 -5.74 -0.94 18.76
C LEU A 4 -5.14 -1.61 17.51
N GLU A 5 -4.57 -2.82 17.63
CA GLU A 5 -3.96 -3.53 16.48
C GLU A 5 -5.03 -3.94 15.48
N CYS A 6 -6.16 -4.48 15.95
CA CYS A 6 -7.28 -4.84 15.07
C CYS A 6 -7.84 -3.62 14.32
N ARG A 7 -8.06 -2.49 15.00
CA ARG A 7 -8.54 -1.25 14.35
C ARG A 7 -7.58 -0.76 13.25
N SER A 8 -6.27 -0.78 13.52
CA SER A 8 -5.27 -0.39 12.52
C SER A 8 -5.27 -1.29 11.27
N PHE A 9 -5.53 -2.59 11.42
CA PHE A 9 -5.67 -3.51 10.29
C PHE A 9 -6.91 -3.19 9.44
N PHE A 10 -8.04 -2.86 10.09
CA PHE A 10 -9.26 -2.48 9.38
C PHE A 10 -9.16 -1.14 8.66
N ASP A 11 -8.58 -0.13 9.31
CA ASP A 11 -8.35 1.18 8.68
C ASP A 11 -7.47 1.05 7.44
N ARG A 12 -6.47 0.15 7.48
CA ARG A 12 -5.63 -0.21 6.33
C ARG A 12 -6.45 -0.85 5.21
N ILE A 13 -7.26 -1.86 5.52
CA ILE A 13 -8.13 -2.51 4.52
C ILE A 13 -9.08 -1.50 3.88
N ARG A 14 -9.68 -0.62 4.70
CA ARG A 14 -10.60 0.43 4.22
C ARG A 14 -9.89 1.40 3.28
N LEU A 15 -8.70 1.87 3.66
CA LEU A 15 -7.91 2.76 2.82
C LEU A 15 -7.55 2.08 1.49
N PHE A 16 -7.02 0.87 1.53
CA PHE A 16 -6.56 0.19 0.31
C PHE A 16 -7.70 -0.15 -0.63
N ASN A 17 -8.86 -0.51 -0.08
CA ASN A 17 -10.06 -0.70 -0.87
C ASN A 17 -10.56 0.61 -1.49
N PHE A 18 -10.55 1.70 -0.72
CA PHE A 18 -10.93 3.02 -1.22
C PHE A 18 -10.02 3.43 -2.38
N MET A 19 -8.70 3.35 -2.20
CA MET A 19 -7.74 3.63 -3.26
C MET A 19 -7.92 2.74 -4.48
N ALA A 20 -8.16 1.43 -4.28
CA ALA A 20 -8.41 0.52 -5.38
C ALA A 20 -9.68 0.91 -6.15
N LYS A 21 -10.77 1.25 -5.46
CA LYS A 21 -12.02 1.71 -6.08
C LYS A 21 -11.84 3.00 -6.87
N ASP A 22 -11.14 3.99 -6.31
CA ASP A 22 -10.86 5.26 -6.99
C ASP A 22 -10.06 5.05 -8.27
N ILE A 23 -9.03 4.21 -8.21
CA ILE A 23 -8.16 3.90 -9.35
C ILE A 23 -8.92 3.16 -10.44
N VAL A 24 -9.72 2.16 -10.06
CA VAL A 24 -10.60 1.45 -10.99
C VAL A 24 -11.63 2.41 -11.58
N ALA A 25 -12.17 3.36 -10.82
CA ALA A 25 -13.08 4.38 -11.31
C ALA A 25 -12.40 5.34 -12.31
N PHE A 26 -11.16 5.79 -12.03
CA PHE A 26 -10.36 6.57 -12.97
C PHE A 26 -10.14 5.83 -14.29
N ALA A 27 -9.81 4.54 -14.23
CA ALA A 27 -9.68 3.71 -15.41
C ALA A 27 -11.01 3.56 -16.16
N ALA A 28 -12.10 3.27 -15.46
CA ALA A 28 -13.40 3.04 -16.07
C ALA A 28 -13.99 4.29 -16.74
N GLN A 29 -13.70 5.50 -16.22
CA GLN A 29 -14.06 6.76 -16.90
C GLN A 29 -13.43 6.87 -18.28
N LYS A 30 -12.26 6.27 -18.49
CA LYS A 30 -11.52 6.34 -19.76
C LYS A 30 -11.74 5.11 -20.65
N TYR A 31 -12.00 3.93 -20.07
CA TYR A 31 -11.99 2.65 -20.78
C TYR A 31 -13.29 1.85 -20.69
N GLY A 32 -14.29 2.35 -19.97
CA GLY A 32 -15.58 1.68 -19.82
C GLY A 32 -15.70 0.82 -18.57
N PRO A 33 -16.93 0.39 -18.23
CA PRO A 33 -17.22 -0.39 -17.03
C PRO A 33 -16.53 -1.76 -17.00
N GLU A 34 -16.11 -2.31 -18.14
CA GLU A 34 -15.48 -3.63 -18.26
C GLU A 34 -14.16 -3.74 -17.48
N PHE A 35 -13.53 -2.61 -17.16
CA PHE A 35 -12.34 -2.58 -16.31
C PHE A 35 -12.64 -3.00 -14.86
N PHE A 36 -13.82 -2.69 -14.34
CA PHE A 36 -14.26 -3.17 -13.02
C PHE A 36 -14.38 -4.69 -13.02
N ASP A 37 -15.06 -5.25 -14.01
CA ASP A 37 -15.27 -6.69 -14.14
C ASP A 37 -13.94 -7.44 -14.25
N TYR A 38 -12.96 -6.89 -14.97
CA TYR A 38 -11.62 -7.48 -15.07
C TYR A 38 -10.92 -7.57 -13.71
N VAL A 39 -10.95 -6.50 -12.91
CA VAL A 39 -10.31 -6.49 -11.59
C VAL A 39 -11.04 -7.45 -10.63
N ASP A 40 -12.37 -7.45 -10.64
CA ASP A 40 -13.19 -8.33 -9.81
C ASP A 40 -12.99 -9.81 -10.14
N MET A 41 -12.92 -10.16 -11.44
CA MET A 41 -12.68 -11.54 -11.89
C MET A 41 -11.31 -12.08 -11.47
N ASN A 42 -10.27 -11.22 -11.43
CA ASN A 42 -8.90 -11.64 -11.15
C ASN A 42 -8.54 -11.60 -9.67
N CYS A 43 -9.16 -10.71 -8.89
CA CYS A 43 -8.82 -10.49 -7.50
C CYS A 43 -9.90 -10.94 -6.52
N GLY A 44 -11.13 -11.19 -6.99
CA GLY A 44 -12.31 -11.40 -6.17
C GLY A 44 -13.08 -10.10 -5.94
N ALA A 45 -14.40 -10.20 -5.86
CA ALA A 45 -15.29 -9.07 -5.57
C ALA A 45 -15.28 -8.75 -4.08
N MET A 46 -15.23 -7.45 -3.75
CA MET A 46 -15.47 -6.99 -2.38
C MET A 46 -17.00 -6.94 -2.16
N PRO A 47 -17.55 -7.65 -1.16
CA PRO A 47 -18.96 -7.47 -0.80
C PRO A 47 -19.26 -6.01 -0.47
N ASP A 48 -20.39 -5.52 -0.98
CA ASP A 48 -20.82 -4.14 -0.77
C ASP A 48 -21.33 -3.94 0.65
N GLY A 49 -20.66 -3.04 1.38
CA GLY A 49 -21.06 -2.59 2.69
C GLY A 49 -20.84 -3.63 3.80
N GLU A 50 -20.62 -3.15 5.02
CA GLU A 50 -20.67 -3.94 6.26
C GLU A 50 -19.39 -4.64 6.73
N TYR A 51 -18.20 -4.19 6.30
CA TYR A 51 -16.95 -4.54 7.00
C TYR A 51 -17.00 -4.16 8.49
N GLU A 52 -17.57 -2.99 8.80
CA GLU A 52 -17.76 -2.51 10.18
C GLU A 52 -18.56 -3.51 11.03
N LYS A 53 -19.57 -4.17 10.46
CA LYS A 53 -20.39 -5.16 11.20
C LYS A 53 -19.67 -6.48 11.42
N VAL A 54 -18.68 -6.80 10.59
CA VAL A 54 -17.85 -8.00 10.74
C VAL A 54 -16.81 -7.80 11.87
N ILE A 55 -16.33 -6.57 12.08
CA ILE A 55 -15.46 -6.18 13.22
C ILE A 55 -16.15 -6.44 14.55
N ASP A 56 -17.36 -5.91 14.70
CA ASP A 56 -18.12 -5.93 15.96
C ASP A 56 -18.50 -7.36 16.39
N GLN A 57 -18.42 -8.32 15.47
CA GLN A 57 -18.72 -9.73 15.71
C GLN A 57 -17.46 -10.59 16.01
N GLY A 58 -16.27 -9.98 16.08
CA GLY A 58 -15.03 -10.69 16.41
C GLY A 58 -14.49 -11.54 15.27
N ALA A 59 -14.49 -10.99 14.04
CA ALA A 59 -14.00 -11.67 12.85
C ALA A 59 -12.64 -12.38 13.08
N PRO A 60 -12.48 -13.65 12.65
CA PRO A 60 -11.22 -14.37 12.78
C PRO A 60 -10.09 -13.64 12.03
N MET A 61 -8.89 -13.55 12.62
CA MET A 61 -7.71 -12.90 12.00
C MET A 61 -7.44 -13.37 10.56
N GLN A 62 -7.67 -14.66 10.29
CA GLN A 62 -7.53 -15.26 8.96
C GLN A 62 -8.43 -14.60 7.91
N PHE A 63 -9.61 -14.13 8.32
CA PHE A 63 -10.52 -13.37 7.47
C PHE A 63 -9.90 -12.01 7.14
N LEU A 64 -9.37 -11.30 8.14
CA LEU A 64 -8.73 -9.99 7.93
C LEU A 64 -7.51 -10.04 7.03
N GLU A 65 -6.69 -11.07 7.19
CA GLU A 65 -5.53 -11.32 6.33
C GLU A 65 -5.96 -11.58 4.88
N LEU A 66 -7.03 -12.36 4.67
CA LEU A 66 -7.57 -12.66 3.35
C LEU A 66 -8.09 -11.39 2.64
N TYR A 67 -8.85 -10.53 3.35
CA TYR A 67 -9.31 -9.27 2.76
C TYR A 67 -8.18 -8.28 2.53
N SER A 68 -7.21 -8.19 3.45
CA SER A 68 -6.01 -7.37 3.24
C SER A 68 -5.24 -7.79 2.00
N GLY A 69 -5.05 -9.10 1.79
CA GLY A 69 -4.43 -9.64 0.58
C GLY A 69 -5.25 -9.35 -0.68
N MET A 70 -6.58 -9.46 -0.60
CA MET A 70 -7.47 -9.18 -1.73
C MET A 70 -7.43 -7.69 -2.13
N VAL A 71 -7.61 -6.75 -1.19
CA VAL A 71 -7.63 -5.31 -1.50
C VAL A 71 -6.29 -4.83 -2.05
N MET A 72 -5.17 -5.38 -1.55
CA MET A 72 -3.87 -5.04 -2.12
C MET A 72 -3.71 -5.60 -3.53
N LYS A 73 -4.06 -6.87 -3.79
CA LYS A 73 -4.03 -7.40 -5.16
C LYS A 73 -4.89 -6.61 -6.14
N ARG A 74 -6.06 -6.13 -5.69
CA ARG A 74 -6.92 -5.23 -6.49
C ARG A 74 -6.20 -3.92 -6.80
N LEU A 75 -5.59 -3.30 -5.79
CA LEU A 75 -4.83 -2.06 -5.96
C LEU A 75 -3.63 -2.24 -6.89
N GLU A 76 -2.91 -3.35 -6.74
CA GLU A 76 -1.78 -3.75 -7.59
C GLU A 76 -2.21 -3.88 -9.04
N LEU A 77 -3.20 -4.74 -9.32
CA LEU A 77 -3.66 -5.02 -10.67
C LEU A 77 -4.24 -3.76 -11.33
N ALA A 78 -5.04 -2.99 -10.59
CA ALA A 78 -5.61 -1.74 -11.11
C ALA A 78 -4.52 -0.71 -11.46
N SER A 79 -3.52 -0.57 -10.59
CA SER A 79 -2.40 0.37 -10.81
C SER A 79 -1.53 -0.07 -11.97
N GLU A 80 -1.18 -1.35 -12.06
CA GLU A 80 -0.40 -1.91 -13.17
C GLU A 80 -1.11 -1.71 -14.50
N LYS A 81 -2.40 -2.06 -14.57
CA LYS A 81 -3.17 -1.91 -15.81
C LYS A 81 -3.29 -0.45 -16.23
N ILE A 82 -3.50 0.49 -15.32
CA ILE A 82 -3.52 1.92 -15.68
C ILE A 82 -2.17 2.39 -16.21
N MET A 83 -1.07 1.90 -15.64
CA MET A 83 0.28 2.25 -16.08
C MET A 83 0.63 1.68 -17.45
N GLU A 84 0.15 0.47 -17.79
CA GLU A 84 0.29 -0.12 -19.13
C GLU A 84 -0.46 0.69 -20.22
N LEU A 85 -1.47 1.48 -19.83
CA LEU A 85 -2.36 2.18 -20.74
C LEU A 85 -1.84 3.55 -21.24
N GLY A 86 -0.61 3.94 -20.87
CA GLY A 86 0.16 4.99 -21.58
C GLY A 86 0.57 6.22 -20.76
N GLU A 87 1.24 7.14 -21.43
CA GLU A 87 1.94 8.29 -20.84
C GLU A 87 0.99 9.27 -20.12
N GLY A 88 1.43 9.75 -18.95
CA GLY A 88 0.76 10.80 -18.17
C GLY A 88 0.13 10.33 -16.85
N PHE A 89 -0.25 9.05 -16.74
CA PHE A 89 -0.86 8.53 -15.51
C PHE A 89 0.10 8.40 -14.33
N ASP A 90 1.39 8.20 -14.60
CA ASP A 90 2.43 8.11 -13.57
C ASP A 90 2.38 9.32 -12.62
N SER A 91 2.37 10.53 -13.17
CA SER A 91 2.31 11.77 -12.37
C SER A 91 1.02 11.91 -11.57
N VAL A 92 -0.11 11.45 -12.12
CA VAL A 92 -1.43 11.52 -11.48
C VAL A 92 -1.50 10.54 -10.32
N LEU A 93 -1.09 9.28 -10.54
CA LEU A 93 -1.06 8.25 -9.52
C LEU A 93 -0.08 8.61 -8.41
N LYS A 94 1.14 9.06 -8.73
CA LYS A 94 2.12 9.53 -7.73
C LYS A 94 1.54 10.61 -6.83
N LYS A 95 0.90 11.63 -7.42
CA LYS A 95 0.28 12.72 -6.66
C LYS A 95 -0.90 12.24 -5.80
N TYR A 96 -1.74 11.37 -6.34
CA TYR A 96 -2.87 10.78 -5.62
C TYR A 96 -2.39 10.02 -4.37
N PHE A 97 -1.49 9.04 -4.56
CA PHE A 97 -0.97 8.23 -3.45
C PHE A 97 -0.20 9.05 -2.42
N PHE A 98 0.56 10.05 -2.86
CA PHE A 98 1.22 10.97 -1.94
C PHE A 98 0.22 11.72 -1.06
N ASN A 99 -0.87 12.23 -1.64
CA ASN A 99 -1.90 12.93 -0.88
C ASN A 99 -2.65 12.00 0.08
N GLU A 100 -2.98 10.79 -0.34
CA GLU A 100 -3.57 9.78 0.54
C GLU A 100 -2.64 9.44 1.71
N GLY A 101 -1.33 9.32 1.44
CA GLY A 101 -0.33 9.10 2.48
C GLY A 101 -0.22 10.24 3.49
N LYS A 102 -0.36 11.50 3.04
CA LYS A 102 -0.38 12.67 3.92
C LYS A 102 -1.57 12.67 4.87
N ASN A 103 -2.73 12.31 4.32
CA ASN A 103 -4.01 12.26 5.04
C ASN A 103 -4.16 10.98 5.87
N PHE A 104 -3.19 10.06 5.77
CA PHE A 104 -3.22 8.83 6.55
C PHE A 104 -3.00 9.15 8.03
N GLY A 105 -4.03 8.92 8.84
CA GLY A 105 -4.12 9.27 10.26
C GLY A 105 -3.25 8.42 11.19
N ILE A 106 -2.07 8.01 10.74
CA ILE A 106 -1.10 7.25 11.54
C ILE A 106 -0.06 8.20 12.15
N LYS A 107 0.38 7.87 13.37
CA LYS A 107 1.50 8.54 14.04
C LYS A 107 2.72 8.55 13.12
N LYS A 108 3.31 9.74 12.94
CA LYS A 108 4.54 9.88 12.16
C LYS A 108 5.70 9.19 12.89
N PRO A 109 6.48 8.33 12.21
CA PRO A 109 7.58 7.62 12.85
C PRO A 109 8.72 8.58 13.17
N GLU A 110 9.35 8.38 14.32
CA GLU A 110 10.43 9.22 14.86
C GLU A 110 11.80 8.54 14.73
N SER A 111 11.83 7.23 14.45
CA SER A 111 13.05 6.44 14.30
C SER A 111 12.99 5.53 13.07
N ILE A 112 14.16 5.03 12.65
CA ILE A 112 14.27 4.04 11.57
C ILE A 112 13.50 2.76 11.89
N GLY A 113 13.52 2.31 13.15
CA GLY A 113 12.79 1.12 13.58
C GLY A 113 11.27 1.29 13.49
N GLU A 114 10.74 2.42 13.96
CA GLU A 114 9.32 2.75 13.83
C GLU A 114 8.91 2.89 12.36
N ALA A 115 9.75 3.53 11.55
CA ALA A 115 9.51 3.69 10.13
C ALA A 115 9.47 2.34 9.40
N TYR A 116 10.41 1.44 9.69
CA TYR A 116 10.42 0.11 9.09
C TYR A 116 9.22 -0.72 9.53
N GLY A 117 8.83 -0.66 10.81
CA GLY A 117 7.61 -1.29 11.31
C GLY A 117 6.38 -0.79 10.57
N LEU A 118 6.29 0.53 10.36
CA LEU A 118 5.19 1.14 9.62
C LEU A 118 5.15 0.71 8.16
N VAL A 119 6.29 0.70 7.47
CA VAL A 119 6.38 0.16 6.10
C VAL A 119 5.99 -1.31 6.09
N LYS A 120 6.41 -2.09 7.08
CA LYS A 120 6.06 -3.51 7.17
C LYS A 120 4.56 -3.72 7.29
N THR A 121 3.92 -3.00 8.21
CA THR A 121 2.47 -3.06 8.41
C THR A 121 1.70 -2.49 7.22
N CYS A 122 2.16 -1.42 6.57
CA CYS A 122 1.42 -0.81 5.47
C CYS A 122 1.68 -1.50 4.13
N ALA A 123 2.84 -2.12 3.95
CA ALA A 123 3.30 -2.53 2.63
C ALA A 123 3.76 -3.98 2.55
N LEU A 124 4.43 -4.50 3.59
CA LEU A 124 5.19 -5.76 3.45
C LEU A 124 4.41 -6.99 3.92
N ASP A 125 3.51 -6.87 4.91
CA ASP A 125 2.87 -8.01 5.59
C ASP A 125 1.87 -8.83 4.74
N SER A 126 1.65 -8.48 3.47
CA SER A 126 0.79 -9.27 2.58
C SER A 126 1.51 -9.88 1.38
N PHE A 127 2.83 -9.76 1.33
CA PHE A 127 3.64 -10.45 0.34
C PHE A 127 4.50 -11.50 1.02
N SER A 128 4.42 -12.75 0.56
CA SER A 128 5.30 -13.85 0.95
C SER A 128 6.72 -13.64 0.40
N THR A 129 7.28 -12.46 0.56
CA THR A 129 8.59 -12.06 0.03
C THR A 129 9.60 -12.06 1.17
N LYS A 130 10.75 -12.68 0.95
CA LYS A 130 11.88 -12.56 1.88
C LYS A 130 12.59 -11.23 1.63
N ASP A 131 12.63 -10.38 2.64
CA ASP A 131 13.41 -9.16 2.63
C ASP A 131 14.89 -9.50 2.82
N GLU A 132 15.75 -8.87 2.01
CA GLU A 132 17.20 -8.94 2.16
C GLU A 132 17.70 -7.56 2.62
N ILE A 133 18.06 -7.46 3.89
CA ILE A 133 18.54 -6.22 4.50
C ILE A 133 20.03 -6.10 4.20
N SER A 134 20.43 -5.05 3.47
CA SER A 134 21.82 -4.75 3.12
C SER A 134 22.47 -3.78 4.11
N LEU A 135 21.68 -2.94 4.78
CA LEU A 135 22.14 -2.00 5.82
C LEU A 135 21.07 -1.83 6.90
N GLN A 136 21.47 -1.83 8.17
CA GLN A 136 20.59 -1.45 9.28
C GLN A 136 21.40 -0.81 10.41
N ASN A 137 21.09 0.44 10.74
CA ASN A 137 21.62 1.15 11.89
C ASN A 137 20.63 2.24 12.36
N GLU A 138 21.02 3.03 13.35
CA GLU A 138 20.16 4.08 13.93
C GLU A 138 19.78 5.20 12.96
N LYS A 139 20.56 5.39 11.88
CA LYS A 139 20.38 6.50 10.93
C LYS A 139 19.80 6.07 9.59
N ALA A 140 19.92 4.80 9.24
CA ALA A 140 19.45 4.29 7.96
C ALA A 140 19.13 2.79 7.98
N MET A 141 18.21 2.40 7.10
CA MET A 141 17.94 1.02 6.77
C MET A 141 17.76 0.88 5.26
N VAL A 142 18.40 -0.13 4.67
CA VAL A 142 18.34 -0.43 3.25
C VAL A 142 18.02 -1.90 3.07
N TRP A 143 17.00 -2.20 2.25
CA TRP A 143 16.60 -3.56 1.97
C TRP A 143 16.10 -3.73 0.55
N ASN A 144 16.18 -4.95 0.05
CA ASN A 144 15.70 -5.35 -1.27
C ASN A 144 14.67 -6.48 -1.12
N LYS A 145 13.70 -6.53 -2.05
CA LYS A 145 12.76 -7.66 -2.14
C LYS A 145 13.18 -8.63 -3.23
N LYS A 146 13.58 -9.85 -2.82
CA LYS A 146 13.80 -10.97 -3.75
C LYS A 146 12.44 -11.40 -4.29
N SER A 147 12.16 -11.11 -5.56
CA SER A 147 10.89 -11.40 -6.27
C SER A 147 9.75 -10.42 -5.98
N VAL A 148 9.84 -9.22 -6.58
CA VAL A 148 8.71 -8.32 -6.69
C VAL A 148 7.89 -8.71 -7.92
N ALA A 149 6.70 -9.30 -7.71
CA ALA A 149 5.80 -9.64 -8.82
C ALA A 149 5.32 -8.41 -9.60
N PHE A 150 5.24 -7.26 -8.92
CA PHE A 150 4.73 -6.00 -9.47
C PHE A 150 5.69 -4.82 -9.22
N PRO A 151 6.83 -4.74 -9.94
CA PRO A 151 7.84 -3.70 -9.73
C PRO A 151 7.29 -2.27 -9.78
N LEU A 152 6.38 -2.00 -10.71
CA LEU A 152 5.77 -0.68 -10.91
C LEU A 152 4.85 -0.27 -9.75
N TYR A 153 4.08 -1.21 -9.20
CA TYR A 153 3.29 -0.96 -8.00
C TYR A 153 4.19 -0.51 -6.85
N TRP A 154 5.30 -1.21 -6.64
CA TRP A 154 6.22 -0.88 -5.56
C TRP A 154 6.93 0.47 -5.74
N THR A 155 7.38 0.78 -6.95
CA THR A 155 8.15 2.01 -7.22
C THR A 155 7.27 3.25 -7.32
N ILE A 156 5.99 3.12 -7.68
CA ILE A 156 5.11 4.26 -7.90
C ILE A 156 4.10 4.38 -6.77
N VAL A 157 3.33 3.33 -6.53
CA VAL A 157 2.22 3.35 -5.56
C VAL A 157 2.75 3.40 -4.15
N MET A 158 3.51 2.37 -3.77
CA MET A 158 4.01 2.26 -2.41
C MET A 158 5.03 3.35 -2.09
N ALA A 159 5.89 3.70 -3.05
CA ALA A 159 6.83 4.79 -2.84
C ALA A 159 6.16 6.14 -2.61
N SER A 160 5.15 6.48 -3.41
CA SER A 160 4.45 7.76 -3.26
C SER A 160 3.61 7.79 -1.99
N LEU A 161 2.90 6.69 -1.68
CA LEU A 161 2.12 6.56 -0.45
C LEU A 161 3.01 6.73 0.78
N MET A 162 4.13 5.99 0.84
CA MET A 162 5.09 6.10 1.94
C MET A 162 5.67 7.51 2.00
N ALA A 163 6.12 8.09 0.89
CA ALA A 163 6.63 9.46 0.88
C ALA A 163 5.64 10.47 1.46
N GLY A 164 4.33 10.32 1.18
CA GLY A 164 3.27 11.12 1.78
C GLY A 164 3.13 10.91 3.29
N ILE A 165 3.19 9.65 3.75
CA ILE A 165 3.18 9.31 5.18
C ILE A 165 4.37 9.95 5.88
N PHE A 166 5.57 9.87 5.29
CA PHE A 166 6.83 10.35 5.84
C PHE A 166 7.11 11.85 5.60
N GLU A 167 6.26 12.58 4.88
CA GLU A 167 6.52 13.98 4.47
C GLU A 167 6.94 14.87 5.66
N SER A 168 6.21 14.76 6.77
CA SER A 168 6.48 15.51 8.01
C SER A 168 7.24 14.71 9.08
N SER A 169 7.73 13.51 8.75
CA SER A 169 8.56 12.69 9.64
C SER A 169 10.03 13.15 9.58
N PRO A 170 10.82 12.98 10.65
CA PRO A 170 12.28 13.07 10.58
C PRO A 170 12.91 11.96 9.74
N VAL A 171 12.15 10.94 9.31
CA VAL A 171 12.59 9.87 8.42
C VAL A 171 12.15 10.18 6.98
N GLU A 172 13.02 9.89 6.03
CA GLU A 172 12.78 9.91 4.60
C GLU A 172 12.67 8.46 4.09
N PHE A 173 11.75 8.21 3.17
CA PHE A 173 11.60 6.94 2.46
C PHE A 173 11.85 7.15 0.97
N SER A 174 12.63 6.25 0.36
CA SER A 174 12.93 6.26 -1.06
C SER A 174 13.03 4.85 -1.63
N VAL A 175 12.85 4.74 -2.94
CA VAL A 175 13.04 3.49 -3.70
C VAL A 175 13.98 3.78 -4.86
N SER A 176 15.03 2.99 -5.01
CA SER A 176 15.98 3.11 -6.12
C SER A 176 15.44 2.45 -7.40
N GLU A 177 16.09 2.72 -8.52
CA GLU A 177 15.80 2.07 -9.81
C GLU A 177 15.95 0.54 -9.77
N ASN A 178 16.76 0.01 -8.84
CA ASN A 178 16.98 -1.42 -8.65
C ASN A 178 16.01 -2.05 -7.63
N LEU A 179 14.92 -1.35 -7.27
CA LEU A 179 13.97 -1.77 -6.23
C LEU A 179 14.61 -1.89 -4.84
N GLU A 180 15.63 -1.10 -4.58
CA GLU A 180 16.22 -0.97 -3.25
C GLU A 180 15.43 0.06 -2.45
N PHE A 181 14.84 -0.38 -1.35
CA PHE A 181 14.09 0.45 -0.44
C PHE A 181 15.03 1.02 0.62
N CYS A 182 14.91 2.32 0.88
CA CYS A 182 15.78 3.02 1.82
C CYS A 182 14.96 3.91 2.76
N LEU A 183 15.25 3.78 4.05
CA LEU A 183 14.83 4.68 5.12
C LEU A 183 16.06 5.41 5.66
N LYS A 184 15.96 6.73 5.85
CA LYS A 184 17.06 7.55 6.36
C LYS A 184 16.56 8.70 7.23
N LEU A 185 17.30 9.06 8.28
CA LEU A 185 17.03 10.30 9.03
C LEU A 185 17.39 11.53 8.19
N LYS A 186 16.48 12.51 8.15
CA LYS A 186 16.70 13.84 7.58
C LYS A 186 17.79 14.54 8.39
N SER A 187 18.78 15.07 7.67
CA SER A 187 19.87 15.87 8.22
C SER A 187 19.47 17.32 8.44
#